data_AF-A0A3S0VVU6-F1
#
_entry.id   AF-A0A3S0VVU6-F1
#
_cell.length_a   1.000
_cell.length_b   1.000
_cell.length_c   1.000
_cell.angle_alpha   90.00
_cell.angle_beta   90.00
_cell.angle_gamma   90.00
#
_symmetry.space_group_name_H-M   'P 1'
#
loop_
_entity.id
_entity.type
_entity.pdbx_description
1 polymer ?
#
loop_
_entity_poly.entity_id
_entity_poly.type
_entity_poly.pdbx_seq_one_letter_code
_entity_poly.pdbx_strand_id
1 'polypeptide(L)' 'MAIITTTTLEFEEEASSENLAEIASNTILMVMTDGTGKKQVLRLKTDAIQENDVLLRNTTTGLCYKFINGQWIWVPC' A
#
# COMPACT_ATOMS: atom_id res chain seq x y z
N MET A 1 -29.90 17.97 5.74
CA MET A 1 -29.21 17.47 4.54
C MET A 1 -27.76 17.28 4.94
N ALA A 2 -27.27 16.04 5.06
CA ALA A 2 -25.89 15.79 5.46
C ALA A 2 -24.97 16.12 4.30
N ILE A 3 -24.01 17.02 4.53
CA ILE A 3 -22.94 17.31 3.57
C ILE A 3 -21.97 16.11 3.67
N ILE A 4 -21.96 15.26 2.64
CA ILE A 4 -20.97 14.19 2.53
C ILE A 4 -19.71 14.82 1.94
N THR A 5 -18.69 15.03 2.77
CA THR A 5 -17.39 15.52 2.32
C THR A 5 -16.59 14.32 1.81
N THR A 6 -16.58 14.10 0.50
CA THR A 6 -15.70 13.08 -0.10
C THR A 6 -14.26 13.57 -0.01
N THR A 7 -13.42 12.83 0.71
CA THR A 7 -11.98 13.10 0.75
C THR A 7 -11.31 12.10 -0.19
N THR A 8 -10.76 12.59 -1.30
CA THR A 8 -10.10 11.78 -2.32
C THR A 8 -8.60 12.01 -2.24
N LEU A 9 -7.82 10.93 -2.36
CA LEU A 9 -6.38 11.02 -2.59
C LEU A 9 -6.10 10.84 -4.09
N GLU A 10 -5.53 11.87 -4.71
CA GLU A 10 -5.19 11.89 -6.14
C GLU A 10 -3.68 11.82 -6.33
N PHE A 11 -3.24 11.11 -7.37
CA PHE A 11 -1.84 10.97 -7.72
C PHE A 11 -1.63 11.52 -9.13
N GLU A 12 -0.62 12.40 -9.28
CA GLU A 12 -0.26 12.95 -10.60
C GLU A 12 0.33 11.84 -11.50
N GLU A 13 -0.20 11.80 -12.73
CA GLU A 13 -0.02 10.84 -13.85
C GLU A 13 -0.81 9.52 -13.75
N GLU A 14 -1.76 9.31 -14.70
CA GLU A 14 -2.57 8.08 -14.91
C GLU A 14 -3.34 7.60 -13.65
N ALA A 15 -4.10 8.52 -13.05
CA ALA A 15 -4.69 8.49 -11.71
C ALA A 15 -5.45 7.21 -11.31
N SER A 16 -4.80 6.33 -10.55
CA SER A 16 -5.50 5.57 -9.52
C SER A 16 -5.91 6.56 -8.43
N SER A 17 -7.21 6.81 -8.23
CA SER A 17 -7.70 7.63 -7.11
C SER A 17 -8.31 6.75 -6.03
N GLU A 18 -8.17 7.16 -4.78
CA GLU A 18 -8.67 6.43 -3.62
C GLU A 18 -9.68 7.30 -2.86
N ASN A 19 -10.91 6.80 -2.71
CA ASN A 19 -11.93 7.43 -1.88
C ASN A 19 -11.69 7.06 -0.41
N LEU A 20 -11.16 8.00 0.37
CA LEU A 20 -10.81 7.75 1.77
C LEU A 20 -12.02 7.49 2.65
N ALA A 21 -13.22 7.92 2.24
CA ALA A 21 -14.45 7.65 2.97
C ALA A 21 -14.89 6.17 2.87
N GLU A 22 -14.40 5.43 1.89
CA GLU A 22 -14.72 4.01 1.66
C GLU A 22 -13.66 3.06 2.26
N ILE A 23 -12.62 3.61 2.88
CA ILE A 23 -11.54 2.83 3.47
C ILE A 23 -11.92 2.42 4.88
N ALA A 24 -11.91 1.11 5.15
CA ALA A 24 -12.12 0.58 6.48
C ALA A 24 -10.99 1.00 7.42
N SER A 25 -11.30 1.27 8.69
CA SER A 25 -10.34 1.76 9.70
C SER A 25 -9.14 0.84 9.94
N ASN A 26 -9.25 -0.45 9.60
CA ASN A 26 -8.21 -1.47 9.69
C ASN A 26 -7.43 -1.64 8.36
N THR A 27 -7.26 -0.55 7.60
CA THR A 27 -6.58 -0.57 6.30
C THR A 27 -5.36 0.34 6.31
N ILE A 28 -4.21 -0.20 5.90
CA ILE A 28 -3.03 0.58 5.54
C ILE A 28 -3.06 0.82 4.03
N LEU A 29 -2.98 2.08 3.62
CA LEU A 29 -2.69 2.46 2.24
C LEU A 29 -1.18 2.56 2.04
N MET A 30 -0.65 1.78 1.10
CA MET A 30 0.75 1.87 0.69
C MET A 30 0.84 2.40 -0.72
N VAL A 31 1.54 3.52 -0.87
CA VAL A 31 1.86 4.12 -2.18
C VAL A 31 3.25 3.66 -2.57
N MET A 32 3.34 3.08 -3.75
CA MET A 32 4.59 2.57 -4.29
C MET A 32 4.83 3.14 -5.67
N THR A 33 6.08 3.16 -6.10
CA THR A 33 6.46 3.56 -7.44
C THR A 33 7.40 2.51 -7.99
N ASP A 34 7.14 2.01 -9.20
CA ASP A 34 8.04 1.09 -9.86
C ASP A 34 9.27 1.80 -10.47
N GLY A 35 10.19 1.03 -11.04
CA GLY A 35 11.40 1.57 -11.66
C GLY A 35 11.16 2.45 -12.89
N THR A 36 9.93 2.54 -13.39
CA THR A 36 9.53 3.39 -14.52
C THR A 36 8.80 4.67 -14.08
N GLY A 37 8.58 4.86 -12.77
CA GLY A 37 7.84 6.00 -12.24
C GLY A 37 6.33 5.76 -12.10
N LYS A 38 5.83 4.58 -12.47
CA LYS A 38 4.41 4.26 -12.35
C LYS A 38 4.04 4.04 -10.88
N LYS A 39 3.11 4.85 -10.38
CA LYS A 39 2.59 4.75 -9.02
C LYS A 39 1.53 3.66 -8.93
N GLN A 40 1.50 2.96 -7.80
CA GLN A 40 0.46 2.00 -7.44
C GLN A 40 0.08 2.20 -5.98
N VAL A 41 -1.21 2.07 -5.68
CA VAL A 41 -1.72 2.09 -4.32
C VAL A 41 -2.19 0.69 -3.94
N LEU A 42 -1.68 0.17 -2.82
CA LEU A 42 -2.11 -1.10 -2.24
C LEU A 42 -2.95 -0.84 -1.00
N ARG A 43 -4.07 -1.57 -0.88
CA ARG A 43 -4.90 -1.63 0.31
C ARG A 43 -4.55 -2.88 1.11
N LEU A 44 -3.98 -2.70 2.29
CA LEU A 44 -3.56 -3.80 3.16
C LEU A 44 -4.47 -3.85 4.38
N LYS A 45 -5.19 -4.95 4.54
CA LYS A 45 -6.00 -5.18 5.74
C LYS A 45 -5.08 -5.60 6.87
N THR A 46 -5.00 -4.82 7.94
CA THR A 46 -4.10 -5.08 9.08
C THR A 46 -4.37 -6.43 9.73
N ASP A 47 -5.63 -6.85 9.77
CA ASP A 47 -6.04 -8.12 10.38
C ASP A 47 -5.60 -9.34 9.57
N ALA A 48 -5.24 -9.14 8.29
CA ALA A 48 -4.76 -10.19 7.41
C ALA A 48 -3.23 -10.27 7.36
N ILE A 49 -2.51 -9.31 7.95
CA ILE A 49 -1.04 -9.28 7.95
C ILE A 49 -0.51 -10.15 9.08
N GLN A 50 0.27 -11.16 8.72
CA GLN A 50 0.96 -12.07 9.63
C GLN A 50 2.46 -11.79 9.66
N GLU A 51 3.12 -12.24 10.73
CA GLU A 51 4.57 -12.19 10.84
C GLU A 51 5.22 -12.99 9.70
N ASN A 52 6.23 -12.40 9.06
CA ASN A 52 6.93 -12.87 7.85
C ASN A 52 6.13 -12.82 6.54
N ASP A 53 4.96 -12.19 6.51
CA ASP A 53 4.23 -11.99 5.26
C ASP A 53 5.06 -11.17 4.27
N VAL A 54 5.11 -11.66 3.03
CA VAL A 54 5.77 -10.97 1.92
C VAL A 54 4.76 -10.08 1.23
N LEU A 55 4.98 -8.78 1.33
CA LEU A 55 4.13 -7.80 0.67
C LEU A 55 4.59 -7.51 -0.76
N LEU A 56 5.91 -7.40 -0.96
CA LEU A 56 6.51 -7.12 -2.26
C LEU A 56 7.71 -8.00 -2.49
N ARG A 57 7.91 -8.35 -3.76
CA ARG A 57 9.11 -9.01 -4.24
C ARG A 57 9.75 -8.17 -5.34
N ASN A 58 10.95 -7.69 -5.08
CA ASN A 58 11.79 -7.06 -6.08
C ASN A 58 12.62 -8.14 -6.77
N THR A 59 12.18 -8.54 -7.98
CA THR A 59 12.84 -9.59 -8.77
C THR A 59 14.20 -9.18 -9.32
N THR A 60 14.49 -7.89 -9.42
CA THR A 60 15.77 -7.35 -9.90
C THR A 60 16.86 -7.47 -8.85
N THR A 61 16.55 -7.14 -7.59
CA THR A 61 17.52 -7.17 -6.49
C THR A 61 17.48 -8.47 -5.67
N GLY A 62 16.44 -9.29 -5.87
CA GLY A 62 16.20 -10.49 -5.05
C GLY A 62 15.71 -10.16 -3.64
N LEU A 63 15.21 -8.95 -3.38
CA LEU A 63 14.74 -8.52 -2.07
C LEU A 63 13.21 -8.66 -1.94
N CYS A 64 12.77 -8.99 -0.73
CA CYS A 64 11.39 -9.13 -0.31
C CYS A 64 11.09 -8.09 0.78
N TYR A 65 9.98 -7.38 0.65
CA TYR A 65 9.49 -6.48 1.70
C TYR A 65 8.58 -7.27 2.63
N LYS A 66 9.05 -7.55 3.84
CA LYS A 66 8.40 -8.44 4.81
C LYS A 66 8.03 -7.71 6.09
N PHE A 67 6.97 -8.17 6.75
CA PHE A 67 6.63 -7.74 8.11
C PHE A 67 7.40 -8.59 9.11
N ILE A 68 8.36 -7.99 9.82
CA ILE A 68 9.25 -8.67 10.76
C ILE A 68 9.32 -7.83 12.04
N ASN A 69 9.01 -8.42 13.19
CA ASN A 69 9.03 -7.80 14.52
C ASN A 69 8.27 -6.46 14.57
N GLY A 70 7.10 -6.39 13.93
CA GLY A 70 6.29 -5.18 13.92
C GLY A 70 6.75 -4.10 12.93
N GLN A 71 7.74 -4.40 12.07
CA GLN A 71 8.30 -3.45 11.11
C GLN A 71 8.32 -4.03 9.70
N TRP A 72 8.13 -3.18 8.70
CA TRP A 72 8.30 -3.57 7.32
C TRP A 72 9.76 -3.40 6.89
N ILE A 73 10.41 -4.50 6.49
CA ILE A 73 11.86 -4.55 6.23
C ILE A 73 12.12 -5.20 4.87
N TRP A 74 13.05 -4.63 4.10
CA TRP A 74 13.61 -5.29 2.92
C TRP A 74 14.66 -6.30 3.35
N VAL A 75 14.41 -7.57 3.05
CA VAL A 75 15.33 -8.69 3.33
C VAL A 75 15.52 -9.52 2.06
N PRO A 76 16.60 -10.29 1.92
CA PRO A 76 16.70 -11.27 0.85
C PRO A 76 15.46 -12.18 0.82
N CYS A 77 14.90 -12.37 -0.38
CA CYS A 77 14.07 -13.52 -0.68
C CYS A 77 14.98 -14.76 -0.72
#